data_AF-A0A8H5RVD4-F1
#
_entry.id   AF-A0A8H5RVD4-F1
#
_cell.length_a   1.000
_cell.length_b   1.000
_cell.length_c   1.000
_cell.angle_alpha   90.00
_cell.angle_beta   90.00
_cell.angle_gamma   90.00
#
_symmetry.space_group_name_H-M   'P 1'
#
loop_
_entity.id
_entity.type
_entity.pdbx_description
1 polymer ?
#
loop_
_entity_poly.entity_id
_entity_poly.type
_entity_poly.pdbx_seq_one_letter_code
_entity_poly.pdbx_strand_id
1 'polypeptide(L)'
;MGHSNSTLQFHELSAAGIEKGIPPIIRVSYESGWSKFFRYDFELFLDGPNDEPMYTLDFEKGIRGDIVLYSGPSLDSSKLAVSGRGSYFDKEYLIRLPPISGIAPQDQFLYWDSELRTCFWFDIQVGHGPDQRIEGFEWRHSRGPEVESVGQSCRGGLKLVRLGSTKGQGYGYSSDGKEVVAVWANARSFSSFLAVGELQFLGSGATGELGQLWALMAVMSCMSIWQKEARDRARSSHAGAVAAPPAPGC
;
A
#
# COMPACT_ATOMS: atom_id res chain seq x y z
N MET A 1 7.88 -30.98 -4.20
CA MET A 1 7.99 -29.66 -4.85
C MET A 1 6.58 -29.20 -5.15
N GLY A 2 6.02 -28.32 -4.31
CA GLY A 2 4.64 -27.86 -4.46
C GLY A 2 4.58 -26.72 -5.45
N HIS A 3 3.86 -26.89 -6.55
CA HIS A 3 3.50 -25.80 -7.44
C HIS A 3 2.49 -24.91 -6.71
N SER A 4 2.94 -23.77 -6.19
CA SER A 4 2.03 -22.70 -5.78
C SER A 4 1.34 -22.20 -7.05
N ASN A 5 0.08 -22.57 -7.22
CA ASN A 5 -0.80 -22.02 -8.25
C ASN A 5 -1.15 -20.58 -7.84
N SER A 6 -0.24 -19.65 -8.05
CA SER A 6 -0.55 -18.22 -7.93
C SER A 6 -1.68 -17.90 -8.89
N THR A 7 -2.82 -17.45 -8.36
CA THR A 7 -3.99 -17.05 -9.18
C THR A 7 -3.81 -15.64 -9.77
N LEU A 8 -2.67 -15.00 -9.48
CA LEU A 8 -2.31 -13.70 -10.02
C LEU A 8 -2.32 -13.74 -11.55
N GLN A 9 -3.10 -12.84 -12.14
CA GLN A 9 -3.11 -12.70 -13.58
C GLN A 9 -1.71 -12.34 -14.08
N PHE A 10 -1.32 -12.91 -15.22
CA PHE A 10 -0.06 -12.54 -15.84
C PHE A 10 -0.19 -11.14 -16.43
N HIS A 11 0.46 -10.17 -15.80
CA HIS A 11 0.58 -8.82 -16.31
C HIS A 11 1.99 -8.59 -16.84
N GLU A 12 2.08 -8.11 -18.08
CA GLU A 12 3.31 -7.55 -18.62
C GLU A 12 3.56 -6.19 -17.96
N LEU A 13 4.70 -6.06 -17.26
CA LEU A 13 5.06 -4.84 -16.53
C LEU A 13 6.09 -4.04 -17.31
N SER A 14 5.92 -2.73 -17.32
CA SER A 14 6.87 -1.79 -17.89
C SER A 14 7.55 -1.00 -16.78
N ALA A 15 8.85 -0.75 -16.94
CA ALA A 15 9.56 0.22 -16.10
C ALA A 15 9.25 1.68 -16.49
N ALA A 16 8.52 1.89 -17.59
CA ALA A 16 8.09 3.21 -18.03
C ALA A 16 7.29 3.91 -16.91
N GLY A 17 7.72 5.11 -16.53
CA GLY A 17 7.08 5.90 -15.48
C GLY A 17 7.71 5.81 -14.10
N ILE A 18 8.55 4.79 -13.80
CA ILE A 18 9.40 4.81 -12.60
C ILE A 18 10.49 5.88 -12.71
N GLU A 19 10.99 6.14 -13.92
CA GLU A 19 12.02 7.16 -14.16
C GLU A 19 11.57 8.56 -13.72
N LYS A 20 10.26 8.82 -13.71
CA LYS A 20 9.68 10.07 -13.21
C LYS A 20 9.84 10.24 -11.69
N GLY A 21 10.11 9.14 -10.99
CA GLY A 21 10.21 9.07 -9.54
C GLY A 21 8.86 9.01 -8.85
N ILE A 22 8.75 8.16 -7.83
CA ILE A 22 7.60 8.18 -6.92
C ILE A 22 7.72 9.42 -6.02
N PRO A 23 6.71 10.32 -5.98
CA PRO A 23 6.79 11.53 -5.18
C PRO A 23 6.79 11.20 -3.68
N PRO A 24 7.44 12.03 -2.84
CA PRO A 24 7.52 11.78 -1.40
C PRO A 24 6.19 11.99 -0.66
N ILE A 25 5.21 12.63 -1.29
CA ILE A 25 3.85 12.79 -0.77
C ILE A 25 2.90 12.31 -1.86
N ILE A 26 2.02 11.39 -1.50
CA ILE A 26 1.03 10.78 -2.37
C ILE A 26 -0.32 10.88 -1.69
N ARG A 27 -1.23 11.62 -2.30
CA ARG A 27 -2.63 11.64 -1.88
C ARG A 27 -3.39 10.59 -2.66
N VAL A 28 -4.26 9.86 -1.97
CA VAL A 28 -5.06 8.81 -2.57
C VAL A 28 -6.52 9.22 -2.54
N SER A 29 -7.13 9.25 -3.72
CA SER A 29 -8.51 9.66 -3.91
C SER A 29 -9.27 8.68 -4.80
N TYR A 30 -10.57 8.52 -4.60
CA TYR A 30 -11.48 7.86 -5.54
C TYR A 30 -11.72 8.77 -6.74
N GLU A 31 -11.99 8.14 -7.88
CA GLU A 31 -12.50 8.85 -9.05
C GLU A 31 -13.79 9.62 -8.74
N SER A 32 -13.85 10.88 -9.18
CA SER A 32 -15.06 11.69 -9.10
C SER A 32 -16.13 11.18 -10.06
N GLY A 33 -17.15 10.47 -9.55
CA GLY A 33 -18.31 10.06 -10.35
C GLY A 33 -19.35 9.24 -9.58
N TRP A 34 -20.50 9.84 -9.27
CA TRP A 34 -21.62 9.17 -8.59
C TRP A 34 -22.11 7.89 -9.30
N SER A 35 -21.84 7.74 -10.61
CA SER A 35 -22.25 6.59 -11.44
C SER A 35 -21.39 5.34 -11.28
N LYS A 36 -20.23 5.41 -10.61
CA LYS A 36 -19.34 4.25 -10.42
C LYS A 36 -19.38 3.63 -9.00
N PHE A 37 -20.10 4.25 -8.05
CA PHE A 37 -20.25 3.77 -6.67
C PHE A 37 -20.89 2.36 -6.54
N PHE A 38 -21.46 1.83 -7.63
CA PHE A 38 -22.11 0.52 -7.70
C PHE A 38 -21.34 -0.52 -8.55
N ARG A 39 -20.14 -0.20 -9.06
CA ARG A 39 -19.29 -1.20 -9.72
C ARG A 39 -18.52 -2.02 -8.68
N TYR A 40 -18.36 -3.31 -8.96
CA TYR A 40 -17.52 -4.18 -8.14
C TYR A 40 -16.04 -3.81 -8.23
N ASP A 41 -15.64 -3.11 -9.30
CA ASP A 41 -14.30 -2.58 -9.54
C ASP A 41 -14.28 -1.07 -9.25
N PHE A 42 -13.20 -0.57 -8.65
CA PHE A 42 -13.03 0.86 -8.38
C PHE A 42 -11.57 1.28 -8.58
N GLU A 43 -11.41 2.54 -8.97
CA GLU A 43 -10.12 3.15 -9.29
C GLU A 43 -9.75 4.15 -8.20
N LEU A 44 -8.47 4.18 -7.84
CA LEU A 44 -7.90 5.24 -7.00
C LEU A 44 -6.84 6.01 -7.77
N PHE A 45 -6.77 7.31 -7.57
CA PHE A 45 -5.71 8.17 -8.09
C PHE A 45 -4.66 8.41 -7.03
N LEU A 46 -3.39 8.35 -7.46
CA LEU A 46 -2.25 8.81 -6.68
C LEU A 46 -1.90 10.19 -7.19
N ASP A 47 -2.33 11.19 -6.43
CA ASP A 47 -2.11 12.58 -6.75
C ASP A 47 -0.75 13.02 -6.18
N GLY A 48 0.02 13.72 -7.01
CA GLY A 48 1.26 14.35 -6.58
C GLY A 48 1.01 15.58 -5.71
N PRO A 49 2.07 16.31 -5.30
CA PRO A 49 1.95 17.47 -4.42
C PRO A 49 1.04 18.60 -4.95
N ASN A 50 0.84 18.66 -6.27
CA ASN A 50 0.03 19.66 -6.96
C ASN A 50 -1.43 19.24 -7.21
N ASP A 51 -1.89 18.12 -6.60
CA ASP A 51 -3.22 17.54 -6.82
C ASP A 51 -3.50 17.11 -8.26
N GLU A 52 -2.44 16.87 -9.05
CA GLU A 52 -2.55 16.26 -10.38
C GLU A 52 -2.36 14.73 -10.26
N PRO A 53 -3.28 13.93 -10.84
CA PRO A 53 -3.17 12.49 -10.81
C PRO A 53 -1.93 12.03 -11.60
N MET A 54 -1.02 11.35 -10.92
CA MET A 54 0.22 10.84 -11.52
C MET A 54 0.11 9.36 -11.87
N TYR A 55 -0.58 8.59 -11.04
CA TYR A 55 -0.78 7.16 -11.22
C TYR A 55 -2.23 6.79 -10.94
N THR A 56 -2.67 5.67 -11.50
CA THR A 56 -3.97 5.07 -11.24
C THR A 56 -3.79 3.68 -10.65
N LEU A 57 -4.51 3.38 -9.58
CA LEU A 57 -4.68 2.03 -9.04
C LEU A 57 -6.03 1.50 -9.49
N ASP A 58 -6.02 0.33 -10.11
CA ASP A 58 -7.22 -0.44 -10.41
C ASP A 58 -7.32 -1.60 -9.41
N PHE A 59 -8.49 -1.74 -8.79
CA PHE A 59 -8.82 -2.86 -7.93
C PHE A 59 -9.67 -3.84 -8.76
N GLU A 60 -9.00 -4.73 -9.49
CA GLU A 60 -9.66 -5.74 -10.31
C GLU A 60 -10.52 -6.64 -9.40
N LYS A 61 -11.83 -6.76 -9.64
CA LYS A 61 -12.80 -7.46 -8.77
C LYS A 61 -12.92 -6.83 -7.38
N GLY A 62 -12.63 -5.53 -7.28
CA GLY A 62 -12.75 -4.72 -6.07
C GLY A 62 -11.78 -5.10 -4.96
N ILE A 63 -12.21 -4.90 -3.71
CA ILE A 63 -11.40 -5.19 -2.50
C ILE A 63 -11.03 -6.68 -2.34
N ARG A 64 -11.46 -7.57 -3.23
CA ARG A 64 -11.22 -9.02 -3.18
C ARG A 64 -10.23 -9.53 -4.21
N GLY A 65 -9.97 -8.79 -5.29
CA GLY A 65 -9.02 -9.22 -6.31
C GLY A 65 -7.71 -8.46 -6.22
N ASP A 66 -7.07 -8.31 -7.38
CA ASP A 66 -5.71 -7.83 -7.51
C ASP A 66 -5.69 -6.30 -7.60
N ILE A 67 -4.57 -5.71 -7.23
CA ILE A 67 -4.31 -4.28 -7.30
C ILE A 67 -3.31 -4.08 -8.44
N VAL A 68 -3.67 -3.30 -9.44
CA VAL A 68 -2.79 -2.96 -10.58
C VAL A 68 -2.49 -1.48 -10.55
N LEU A 69 -1.20 -1.12 -10.47
CA LEU A 69 -0.74 0.26 -10.57
C LEU A 69 -0.37 0.58 -12.02
N TYR A 70 -0.87 1.70 -12.52
CA TYR A 70 -0.62 2.23 -13.85
C TYR A 70 0.29 3.46 -13.78
N SER A 71 1.21 3.59 -14.74
CA SER A 71 2.23 4.65 -14.83
C SER A 71 1.72 6.07 -15.17
N GLY A 72 0.40 6.23 -15.29
CA GLY A 72 -0.27 7.47 -15.64
C GLY A 72 -1.68 7.54 -15.06
N PRO A 73 -2.40 8.65 -15.28
CA PRO A 73 -3.74 8.91 -14.72
C PRO A 73 -4.87 8.18 -15.46
N SER A 74 -4.56 7.13 -16.21
CA SER A 74 -5.56 6.36 -16.95
C SER A 74 -5.17 4.89 -17.05
N LEU A 75 -6.18 4.03 -17.20
CA LEU A 75 -6.00 2.59 -17.41
C LEU A 75 -5.36 2.24 -18.77
N ASP A 76 -5.30 3.20 -19.70
CA ASP A 76 -4.59 3.06 -20.98
C ASP A 76 -3.06 3.19 -20.82
N SER A 77 -2.60 3.64 -19.65
CA SER A 77 -1.18 3.77 -19.35
C SER A 77 -0.53 2.39 -19.16
N SER A 78 0.81 2.32 -19.20
CA SER A 78 1.51 1.04 -18.98
C SER A 78 1.38 0.60 -17.51
N LYS A 79 1.20 -0.71 -17.30
CA LYS A 79 1.19 -1.33 -15.96
C LYS A 79 2.58 -1.29 -15.35
N LEU A 80 2.65 -0.79 -14.13
CA LEU A 80 3.89 -0.56 -13.39
C LEU A 80 4.14 -1.65 -12.36
N ALA A 81 3.13 -1.98 -11.55
CA ALA A 81 3.23 -3.01 -10.52
C ALA A 81 1.88 -3.68 -10.30
N VAL A 82 1.92 -4.89 -9.75
CA VAL A 82 0.72 -5.65 -9.41
C VAL A 82 0.88 -6.24 -8.02
N SER A 83 -0.17 -6.19 -7.22
CA SER A 83 -0.27 -6.95 -5.97
C SER A 83 -1.48 -7.85 -5.99
N GLY A 84 -1.32 -9.07 -5.48
CA GLY A 84 -2.44 -9.97 -5.26
C GLY A 84 -2.08 -11.08 -4.30
N ARG A 85 -3.05 -11.95 -4.05
CA ARG A 85 -2.86 -13.11 -3.16
C ARG A 85 -2.62 -14.35 -4.01
N GLY A 86 -1.65 -15.18 -3.62
CA GLY A 86 -1.49 -16.51 -4.22
C GLY A 86 -2.74 -17.36 -4.00
N SER A 87 -3.19 -17.43 -2.74
CA SER A 87 -4.37 -18.15 -2.28
C SER A 87 -5.15 -17.40 -1.18
N TYR A 88 -6.39 -17.83 -0.93
CA TYR A 88 -7.26 -17.26 0.11
C TYR A 88 -6.74 -17.47 1.55
N PHE A 89 -5.86 -18.45 1.76
CA PHE A 89 -5.26 -18.76 3.06
C PHE A 89 -3.83 -18.22 3.21
N ASP A 90 -3.27 -17.66 2.15
CA ASP A 90 -1.89 -17.17 2.19
C ASP A 90 -1.77 -16.00 3.16
N LYS A 91 -0.77 -16.11 4.02
CA LYS A 91 -0.29 -15.06 4.93
C LYS A 91 0.64 -14.07 4.22
N GLU A 92 0.52 -14.00 2.90
CA GLU A 92 1.46 -13.31 2.00
C GLU A 92 0.68 -12.63 0.88
N TYR A 93 1.09 -11.41 0.53
CA TYR A 93 0.74 -10.78 -0.73
C TYR A 93 1.96 -10.85 -1.64
N LEU A 94 1.77 -11.35 -2.85
CA LEU A 94 2.79 -11.26 -3.90
C LEU A 94 2.64 -9.88 -4.56
N ILE A 95 3.74 -9.13 -4.58
CA ILE A 95 3.89 -7.84 -5.23
C ILE A 95 4.91 -8.02 -6.35
N ARG A 96 4.46 -7.95 -7.60
CA ARG A 96 5.34 -7.98 -8.76
C ARG A 96 5.75 -6.57 -9.12
N LEU A 97 7.06 -6.34 -9.06
CA LEU A 97 7.70 -5.08 -9.42
C LEU A 97 8.31 -5.17 -10.82
N PRO A 98 8.40 -4.04 -11.55
CA PRO A 98 8.92 -4.04 -12.90
C PRO A 98 10.44 -4.25 -12.90
N PRO A 99 10.99 -4.67 -14.04
CA PRO A 99 12.42 -4.87 -14.22
C PRO A 99 13.16 -3.52 -14.17
N ILE A 100 13.90 -3.23 -13.09
CA ILE A 100 14.85 -2.10 -13.09
C ILE A 100 16.22 -2.63 -13.51
N SER A 101 16.84 -1.97 -14.50
CA SER A 101 18.19 -2.28 -15.01
C SER A 101 18.33 -3.62 -15.77
N GLY A 102 17.29 -4.05 -16.50
CA GLY A 102 17.38 -5.22 -17.40
C GLY A 102 17.34 -6.59 -16.70
N ILE A 103 17.14 -6.61 -15.38
CA ILE A 103 16.84 -7.82 -14.60
C ILE A 103 15.35 -8.12 -14.76
N ALA A 104 14.94 -9.38 -14.85
CA ALA A 104 13.55 -9.79 -14.94
C ALA A 104 12.64 -9.16 -13.84
N PRO A 105 11.31 -9.06 -14.06
CA PRO A 105 10.38 -8.61 -13.03
C PRO A 105 10.63 -9.30 -11.69
N GLN A 106 10.59 -8.51 -10.60
CA GLN A 106 10.89 -9.02 -9.27
C GLN A 106 9.60 -9.33 -8.52
N ASP A 107 9.37 -10.61 -8.25
CA ASP A 107 8.32 -11.08 -7.36
C ASP A 107 8.80 -10.87 -5.91
N GLN A 108 8.17 -9.94 -5.21
CA GLN A 108 8.43 -9.60 -3.80
C GLN A 108 7.24 -9.99 -2.93
N PHE A 109 7.50 -10.33 -1.67
CA PHE A 109 6.45 -10.75 -0.74
C PHE A 109 6.25 -9.73 0.37
N LEU A 110 4.99 -9.37 0.59
CA LEU A 110 4.54 -8.70 1.80
C LEU A 110 3.93 -9.75 2.73
N TYR A 111 4.65 -10.06 3.79
CA TYR A 111 4.24 -11.00 4.81
C TYR A 111 3.32 -10.33 5.82
N TRP A 112 2.42 -11.11 6.44
CA TRP A 112 1.64 -10.65 7.58
C TRP A 112 1.35 -11.77 8.57
N ASP A 113 1.32 -11.44 9.85
CA ASP A 113 0.98 -12.40 10.90
C ASP A 113 -0.48 -12.28 11.35
N SER A 114 -1.24 -13.36 11.16
CA SER A 114 -2.63 -13.46 11.60
C SER A 114 -2.79 -13.57 13.11
N GLU A 115 -1.79 -14.08 13.82
CA GLU A 115 -1.81 -14.27 15.28
C GLU A 115 -1.61 -12.94 15.99
N LEU A 116 -0.68 -12.12 15.50
CA LEU A 116 -0.40 -10.79 16.03
C LEU A 116 -1.25 -9.69 15.40
N ARG A 117 -2.01 -9.99 14.33
CA ARG A 117 -2.97 -9.11 13.61
C ARG A 117 -2.46 -7.74 13.15
N THR A 118 -1.19 -7.40 13.36
CA THR A 118 -0.74 -6.00 13.36
C THR A 118 0.65 -5.77 12.76
N CYS A 119 1.33 -6.81 12.29
CA CYS A 119 2.65 -6.72 11.68
C CYS A 119 2.60 -7.13 10.21
N PHE A 120 3.03 -6.23 9.33
CA PHE A 120 3.31 -6.54 7.94
C PHE A 120 4.76 -6.19 7.65
N TRP A 121 5.49 -7.04 6.92
CA TRP A 121 6.89 -6.79 6.64
C TRP A 121 7.29 -7.30 5.27
N PHE A 122 8.38 -6.74 4.74
CA PHE A 122 9.00 -7.18 3.50
C PHE A 122 10.49 -6.88 3.54
N ASP A 123 11.24 -7.61 2.73
CA ASP A 123 12.65 -7.34 2.44
C ASP A 123 12.77 -6.89 0.98
N ILE A 124 13.60 -5.89 0.70
CA ILE A 124 13.82 -5.45 -0.68
C ILE A 124 15.24 -4.92 -0.87
N GLN A 125 15.72 -5.01 -2.11
CA GLN A 125 16.94 -4.37 -2.57
C GLN A 125 16.82 -2.85 -2.47
N VAL A 126 17.76 -2.21 -1.76
CA VAL A 126 17.89 -0.76 -1.63
C VAL A 126 19.28 -0.30 -2.03
N GLY A 127 19.46 1.02 -2.18
CA GLY A 127 20.74 1.65 -2.53
C GLY A 127 21.02 1.68 -4.02
N HIS A 128 22.16 2.30 -4.37
CA HIS A 128 22.57 2.54 -5.76
C HIS A 128 23.97 1.97 -6.01
N GLY A 129 24.17 1.34 -7.17
CA GLY A 129 25.46 0.82 -7.58
C GLY A 129 26.10 -0.14 -6.56
N PRO A 130 27.35 0.10 -6.11
CA PRO A 130 28.07 -0.81 -5.21
C PRO A 130 27.50 -0.88 -3.80
N ASP A 131 26.68 0.09 -3.38
CA ASP A 131 26.08 0.15 -2.04
C ASP A 131 24.73 -0.60 -1.95
N GLN A 132 24.40 -1.33 -3.02
CA GLN A 132 23.20 -2.16 -3.11
C GLN A 132 23.22 -3.26 -2.05
N ARG A 133 22.18 -3.30 -1.23
CA ARG A 133 21.95 -4.35 -0.22
C ARG A 133 20.48 -4.66 -0.05
N ILE A 134 20.18 -5.82 0.53
CA ILE A 134 18.81 -6.17 0.93
C ILE A 134 18.56 -5.62 2.35
N GLU A 135 17.43 -4.95 2.54
CA GLU A 135 16.99 -4.47 3.84
C GLU A 135 15.54 -4.83 4.15
N GLY A 136 15.26 -5.05 5.43
CA GLY A 136 13.92 -5.35 5.94
C GLY A 136 13.18 -4.13 6.46
N PHE A 137 11.88 -4.10 6.19
CA PHE A 137 10.95 -3.04 6.58
C PHE A 137 9.68 -3.60 7.20
N GLU A 138 9.10 -2.88 8.15
CA GLU A 138 7.89 -3.31 8.86
C GLU A 138 6.86 -2.18 8.94
N TRP A 139 5.65 -2.44 8.45
CA TRP A 139 4.49 -1.61 8.70
C TRP A 139 3.91 -1.91 10.08
N ARG A 140 3.78 -0.85 10.87
CA ARG A 140 3.24 -0.87 12.23
C ARG A 140 2.07 0.08 12.33
N HIS A 141 1.01 -0.34 13.01
CA HIS A 141 -0.04 0.60 13.40
C HIS A 141 0.52 1.67 14.33
N SER A 142 0.18 2.93 14.05
CA SER A 142 0.57 4.06 14.88
C SER A 142 -0.58 5.04 15.06
N ARG A 143 -0.63 5.63 16.25
CA ARG A 143 -1.38 6.85 16.58
C ARG A 143 -0.43 7.96 17.01
N GLY A 144 0.86 7.80 16.70
CA GLY A 144 1.89 8.75 17.06
C GLY A 144 1.78 10.05 16.26
N PRO A 145 2.50 11.10 16.71
CA PRO A 145 2.46 12.43 16.09
C PRO A 145 2.87 12.41 14.62
N GLU A 146 3.69 11.44 14.20
CA GLU A 146 4.09 11.22 12.80
C GLU A 146 2.94 10.83 11.88
N VAL A 147 1.85 10.25 12.42
CA VAL A 147 0.64 9.92 11.65
C VAL A 147 -0.38 11.04 11.74
N GLU A 148 -0.47 11.71 12.90
CA GLU A 148 -1.35 12.87 13.08
C GLU A 148 -0.94 14.06 12.20
N SER A 149 0.35 14.17 11.85
CA SER A 149 0.86 15.24 11.00
C SER A 149 0.55 15.05 9.50
N VAL A 150 0.39 13.81 9.03
CA VAL A 150 0.21 13.45 7.60
C VAL A 150 -1.25 13.32 7.19
N GLY A 151 -2.14 13.33 8.18
CA GLY A 151 -3.55 13.49 7.92
C GLY A 151 -4.22 13.83 9.23
N GLN A 152 -5.26 14.65 9.17
CA GLN A 152 -6.07 15.02 10.33
C GLN A 152 -6.85 13.82 10.93
N SER A 153 -6.34 12.58 10.84
CA SER A 153 -6.94 11.33 11.24
C SER A 153 -7.03 11.21 12.76
N CYS A 154 -8.25 11.09 13.28
CA CYS A 154 -8.52 10.72 14.67
C CYS A 154 -8.53 9.19 14.91
N ARG A 155 -8.28 8.38 13.87
CA ARG A 155 -8.46 6.90 13.92
C ARG A 155 -7.15 6.11 13.86
N GLY A 156 -6.01 6.80 13.81
CA GLY A 156 -4.70 6.18 13.61
C GLY A 156 -4.39 5.89 12.14
N GLY A 157 -3.25 5.25 11.92
CA GLY A 157 -2.70 4.96 10.60
C GLY A 157 -1.56 3.94 10.70
N LEU A 158 -0.69 3.92 9.70
CA LEU A 158 0.45 3.02 9.63
C LEU A 158 1.74 3.82 9.54
N LYS A 159 2.83 3.25 10.03
CA LYS A 159 4.18 3.73 9.78
C LYS A 159 5.05 2.59 9.29
N LEU A 160 5.92 2.86 8.34
CA LEU A 160 6.91 1.94 7.84
C LEU A 160 8.23 2.22 8.56
N VAL A 161 8.76 1.22 9.26
CA VAL A 161 10.06 1.32 9.94
C VAL A 161 11.13 0.53 9.21
N ARG A 162 12.35 1.03 9.22
CA ARG A 162 13.54 0.39 8.65
C ARG A 162 14.24 -0.47 9.70
N LEU A 163 14.22 -1.78 9.54
CA LEU A 163 14.70 -2.72 10.56
C LEU A 163 16.22 -2.74 10.73
N GLY A 164 16.98 -2.41 9.67
CA GLY A 164 18.45 -2.31 9.69
C GLY A 164 19.01 -1.00 10.23
N SER A 165 18.15 -0.02 10.56
CA SER A 165 18.59 1.33 10.95
C SER A 165 19.35 1.35 12.28
N THR A 166 20.31 2.28 12.37
CA THR A 166 20.95 2.65 13.64
C THR A 166 19.90 3.24 14.58
N LYS A 167 20.02 2.95 15.88
CA LYS A 167 19.05 3.45 16.85
C LYS A 167 19.15 4.97 16.95
N GLY A 168 18.06 5.66 16.66
CA GLY A 168 17.89 7.09 16.89
C GLY A 168 16.83 7.41 17.94
N GLN A 169 16.65 8.70 18.20
CA GLN A 169 15.64 9.22 19.12
C GLN A 169 15.01 10.50 18.54
N GLY A 170 13.76 10.76 18.92
CA GLY A 170 13.03 11.97 18.51
C GLY A 170 12.12 11.75 17.30
N TYR A 171 11.70 12.85 16.66
CA TYR A 171 10.82 12.82 15.51
C TYR A 171 11.46 12.04 14.35
N GLY A 172 10.69 11.19 13.68
CA GLY A 172 11.20 10.31 12.63
C GLY A 172 11.79 8.98 13.12
N TYR A 173 11.71 8.70 14.43
CA TYR A 173 12.07 7.41 15.00
C TYR A 173 10.90 6.80 15.77
N SER A 174 10.76 5.47 15.71
CA SER A 174 9.83 4.71 16.54
C SER A 174 10.35 4.60 17.98
N SER A 175 9.50 4.12 18.89
CA SER A 175 9.83 3.98 20.32
C SER A 175 10.98 3.00 20.59
N ASP A 176 11.21 2.03 19.72
CA ASP A 176 12.36 1.11 19.73
C ASP A 176 13.61 1.67 19.02
N GLY A 177 13.54 2.93 18.58
CA GLY A 177 14.63 3.70 17.96
C GLY A 177 14.84 3.40 16.48
N LYS A 178 13.91 2.71 15.81
CA LYS A 178 14.01 2.43 14.37
C LYS A 178 13.56 3.65 13.57
N GLU A 179 14.28 3.94 12.50
CA GLU A 179 13.92 5.01 11.59
C GLU A 179 12.55 4.76 10.96
N VAL A 180 11.69 5.78 10.97
CA VAL A 180 10.42 5.81 10.25
C VAL A 180 10.66 6.38 8.86
N VAL A 181 10.38 5.58 7.84
CA VAL A 181 10.69 5.88 6.44
C VAL A 181 9.46 6.18 5.59
N ALA A 182 8.27 5.81 6.07
CA ALA A 182 7.00 6.24 5.49
C ALA A 182 5.88 6.22 6.53
N VAL A 183 4.80 6.95 6.27
CA VAL A 183 3.59 6.99 7.09
C VAL A 183 2.35 7.06 6.21
N TRP A 184 1.30 6.37 6.61
CA TRP A 184 -0.01 6.37 5.97
C TRP A 184 -1.07 6.85 6.96
N ALA A 185 -1.86 7.83 6.55
CA ALA A 185 -2.99 8.34 7.31
C ALA A 185 -4.28 8.22 6.49
N ASN A 186 -5.34 7.66 7.09
CA ASN A 186 -6.66 7.64 6.48
C ASN A 186 -7.29 9.04 6.46
N ALA A 187 -8.07 9.35 5.43
CA ALA A 187 -8.79 10.63 5.35
C ALA A 187 -9.82 10.76 6.51
N ARG A 188 -9.93 11.99 7.06
CA ARG A 188 -10.75 12.28 8.25
C ARG A 188 -12.26 12.35 7.97
N SER A 189 -12.68 12.81 6.79
CA SER A 189 -14.04 13.34 6.58
C SER A 189 -14.77 12.75 5.38
N PHE A 190 -16.03 12.35 5.61
CA PHE A 190 -17.01 12.01 4.59
C PHE A 190 -17.46 13.22 3.74
N SER A 191 -17.07 14.45 4.09
CA SER A 191 -17.41 15.66 3.29
C SER A 191 -16.72 15.68 1.93
N SER A 192 -15.58 14.97 1.81
CA SER A 192 -14.96 14.62 0.53
C SER A 192 -15.06 13.11 0.39
N PHE A 193 -16.21 12.60 -0.05
CA PHE A 193 -16.42 11.15 -0.32
C PHE A 193 -15.35 10.53 -1.23
N LEU A 194 -14.53 11.36 -1.86
CA LEU A 194 -13.43 10.98 -2.73
C LEU A 194 -12.09 10.79 -2.01
N ALA A 195 -11.87 11.28 -0.78
CA ALA A 195 -10.55 11.15 -0.15
C ALA A 195 -10.38 9.79 0.55
N VAL A 196 -9.31 9.05 0.23
CA VAL A 196 -8.97 7.76 0.87
C VAL A 196 -7.95 7.96 1.98
N GLY A 197 -6.84 8.64 1.68
CA GLY A 197 -5.75 8.86 2.63
C GLY A 197 -4.53 9.52 1.99
N GLU A 198 -3.48 9.68 2.79
CA GLU A 198 -2.20 10.25 2.36
C GLU A 198 -1.06 9.34 2.81
N LEU A 199 -0.15 9.03 1.88
CA LEU A 199 1.11 8.37 2.11
C LEU A 199 2.22 9.42 2.01
N GLN A 200 3.07 9.50 3.03
CA GLN A 200 4.23 10.37 3.03
C GLN A 200 5.49 9.59 3.34
N PHE A 201 6.54 9.77 2.54
CA PHE A 201 7.88 9.30 2.83
C PHE A 201 8.60 10.24 3.80
N LEU A 202 9.36 9.65 4.71
CA LEU A 202 10.11 10.32 5.76
C LEU A 202 11.56 9.79 5.79
N GLY A 203 12.46 10.51 6.45
CA GLY A 203 13.86 10.08 6.61
C GLY A 203 14.50 9.68 5.27
N SER A 204 15.19 8.55 5.27
CA SER A 204 15.78 7.89 4.10
C SER A 204 14.78 7.56 2.98
N GLY A 205 13.50 7.39 3.30
CA GLY A 205 12.45 7.23 2.31
C GLY A 205 12.22 8.51 1.49
N ALA A 206 12.38 9.69 2.10
CA ALA A 206 12.17 10.98 1.44
C ALA A 206 13.41 11.45 0.66
N THR A 207 14.61 10.97 0.99
CA THR A 207 15.86 11.37 0.30
C THR A 207 16.09 10.63 -1.01
N GLY A 208 15.39 9.51 -1.24
CA GLY A 208 15.58 8.65 -2.41
C GLY A 208 16.77 7.69 -2.29
N GLU A 209 17.45 7.63 -1.14
CA GLU A 209 18.59 6.72 -0.94
C GLU A 209 18.18 5.23 -1.00
N LEU A 210 16.92 4.93 -0.66
CA LEU A 210 16.39 3.58 -0.68
C LEU A 210 16.04 3.10 -2.11
N GLY A 211 15.97 4.02 -3.07
CA GLY A 211 15.75 3.73 -4.48
C GLY A 211 14.26 3.62 -4.88
N GLN A 212 14.02 3.59 -6.19
CA GLN A 212 12.67 3.63 -6.75
C GLN A 212 11.90 2.31 -6.57
N LEU A 213 12.58 1.16 -6.60
CA LEU A 213 11.93 -0.13 -6.29
C LEU A 213 11.38 -0.15 -4.87
N TRP A 214 12.15 0.37 -3.91
CA TRP A 214 11.69 0.49 -2.53
C TRP A 214 10.47 1.41 -2.43
N ALA A 215 10.51 2.58 -3.08
CA ALA A 215 9.39 3.52 -3.03
C ALA A 215 8.11 2.90 -3.61
N LEU A 216 8.23 2.21 -4.74
CA LEU A 216 7.12 1.49 -5.36
C LEU A 216 6.61 0.34 -4.48
N MET A 217 7.50 -0.43 -3.85
CA MET A 217 7.14 -1.48 -2.91
C MET A 217 6.42 -0.91 -1.67
N ALA A 218 6.86 0.24 -1.16
CA ALA A 218 6.21 0.93 -0.04
C ALA A 218 4.78 1.36 -0.41
N VAL A 219 4.57 1.93 -1.60
CA VAL A 219 3.23 2.28 -2.11
C VAL A 219 2.35 1.04 -2.25
N MET A 220 2.81 0.02 -2.97
CA MET A 220 2.03 -1.18 -3.24
C MET A 220 1.70 -1.93 -1.94
N SER A 221 2.65 -2.07 -1.02
CA SER A 221 2.41 -2.73 0.26
C SER A 221 1.41 -1.95 1.13
N CYS A 222 1.50 -0.61 1.17
CA CYS A 222 0.53 0.22 1.86
C CYS A 222 -0.89 0.00 1.31
N MET A 223 -1.05 -0.04 -0.01
CA MET A 223 -2.35 -0.26 -0.65
C MET A 223 -2.89 -1.67 -0.41
N SER A 224 -2.03 -2.70 -0.41
CA SER A 224 -2.41 -4.07 -0.07
C SER A 224 -2.89 -4.19 1.38
N ILE A 225 -2.25 -3.48 2.33
CA ILE A 225 -2.71 -3.42 3.72
C ILE A 225 -4.06 -2.72 3.80
N TRP A 226 -4.23 -1.57 3.15
CA TRP A 226 -5.50 -0.85 3.12
C TRP A 226 -6.63 -1.72 2.52
N GLN A 227 -6.37 -2.42 1.43
CA GLN A 227 -7.32 -3.34 0.79
C GLN A 227 -7.73 -4.47 1.77
N LYS A 228 -6.76 -5.04 2.49
CA LYS A 228 -7.01 -6.06 3.50
C LYS A 228 -7.90 -5.52 4.62
N GLU A 229 -7.60 -4.35 5.16
CA GLU A 229 -8.40 -3.72 6.22
C GLU A 229 -9.82 -3.37 5.74
N ALA A 230 -9.98 -2.92 4.49
CA ALA A 230 -11.30 -2.70 3.89
C ALA A 230 -12.10 -4.01 3.81
N ARG A 231 -11.45 -5.11 3.42
CA ARG A 231 -12.06 -6.45 3.38
C ARG A 231 -12.44 -6.95 4.77
N ASP A 232 -11.57 -6.80 5.76
CA ASP A 232 -11.83 -7.23 7.14
C ASP A 232 -13.01 -6.44 7.75
N ARG A 233 -13.08 -5.13 7.50
CA ARG A 233 -14.22 -4.29 7.87
C ARG A 233 -15.52 -4.77 7.21
N ALA A 234 -15.50 -5.05 5.91
CA ALA A 234 -16.67 -5.57 5.19
C ALA A 234 -17.14 -6.93 5.72
N ARG A 235 -16.23 -7.82 6.13
CA ARG A 235 -16.59 -9.12 6.74
C ARG A 235 -17.21 -8.95 8.12
N SER A 236 -16.66 -8.06 8.95
CA SER A 236 -17.19 -7.77 10.28
C SER A 236 -18.60 -7.17 10.25
N SER A 237 -18.90 -6.30 9.28
CA SER A 237 -20.24 -5.71 9.12
C SER A 237 -21.27 -6.75 8.68
N HIS A 238 -20.91 -7.68 7.78
CA HIS A 238 -21.77 -8.79 7.39
C HIS A 238 -22.02 -9.76 8.55
N ALA A 239 -21.00 -10.07 9.36
CA ALA A 239 -21.17 -10.92 10.54
C ALA A 239 -22.10 -10.27 11.59
N GLY A 240 -22.00 -8.95 11.78
CA GLY A 240 -22.90 -8.21 12.67
C GLY A 240 -24.35 -8.16 12.20
N ALA A 241 -24.58 -8.09 10.88
CA ALA A 241 -25.93 -8.10 10.30
C ALA A 241 -26.62 -9.48 10.39
N VAL A 242 -25.86 -10.58 10.31
CA VAL A 242 -26.38 -11.95 10.41
C VAL A 242 -26.59 -12.38 11.87
N ALA A 243 -25.88 -11.76 12.82
CA ALA A 243 -25.98 -12.05 14.24
C ALA A 243 -27.13 -11.31 14.97
N ALA A 244 -27.91 -10.48 14.28
CA ALA A 244 -29.11 -9.88 14.87
C ALA A 244 -30.23 -10.95 14.96
N PRO A 245 -30.67 -11.37 16.16
CA PRO A 245 -31.81 -12.25 16.28
C PRO A 245 -33.06 -11.54 15.74
N PRO A 246 -34.02 -12.26 15.13
CA PRO A 246 -35.29 -11.66 14.74
C PRO A 246 -35.94 -11.05 15.97
N ALA A 247 -36.32 -9.78 15.88
CA ALA A 247 -37.08 -9.10 16.93
C ALA A 247 -38.34 -9.95 17.24
N PRO A 248 -38.65 -10.23 18.52
CA PRO A 248 -39.89 -10.90 18.86
C PRO A 248 -41.04 -10.00 18.42
N GLY A 249 -41.86 -10.49 17.50
CA GLY A 249 -43.05 -9.79 17.02
C GLY A 249 -44.02 -9.53 18.18
N CYS A 250 -44.55 -8.31 18.22
CA CYS A 250 -45.75 -7.97 19.00
C CYS A 250 -47.01 -8.38 18.24
#